data_AF-Q1HB40-F1
#
_entry.id   AF-Q1HB40-F1
#
_cell.length_a   1.000
_cell.length_b   1.000
_cell.length_c   1.000
_cell.angle_alpha   90.00
_cell.angle_beta   90.00
_cell.angle_gamma   90.00
#
_symmetry.space_group_name_H-M   'P 1'
#
loop_
_entity.id
_entity.type
_entity.pdbx_description
1 polymer ?
#
loop_
_entity_poly.entity_id
_entity_poly.type
_entity_poly.pdbx_seq_one_letter_code
_entity_poly.pdbx_strand_id
1 'polypeptide(L)' 'LDSWVVSQNKTNQGHYQTFINLAKLVQEGIVFFSDQDDIWDSHKIETMLPIFDRENVSMVFCKSRLIDENENIINSPDTS' A
#
# COMPACT_ATOMS: atom_id res chain seq x y z
N LEU A 1 -18.19 10.19 2.49
CA LEU A 1 -17.42 9.41 1.48
C LEU A 1 -16.65 10.38 0.58
N ASP A 2 -16.24 11.54 1.11
CA ASP A 2 -16.16 12.75 0.29
C ASP A 2 -14.72 13.09 -0.11
N SER A 3 -13.75 12.28 0.32
CA SER A 3 -12.31 12.45 0.07
C SER A 3 -11.75 11.49 -0.99
N TRP A 4 -12.60 10.71 -1.67
CA TRP A 4 -12.15 9.80 -2.73
C TRP A 4 -11.92 10.55 -4.04
N VAL A 5 -10.73 10.36 -4.61
CA VAL A 5 -10.37 10.90 -5.93
C VAL A 5 -10.08 9.74 -6.87
N VAL A 6 -10.78 9.70 -8.00
CA VAL A 6 -10.54 8.71 -9.07
C VAL A 6 -9.81 9.41 -10.20
N SER A 7 -8.65 8.90 -10.59
CA SER A 7 -7.84 9.39 -11.70
C SER A 7 -7.71 8.32 -12.77
N GLN A 8 -7.95 8.69 -14.04
CA GLN A 8 -7.94 7.76 -15.16
C GLN A 8 -6.97 8.23 -16.25
N ASN A 9 -6.13 7.30 -16.73
CA ASN A 9 -5.25 7.57 -17.87
C ASN A 9 -6.07 7.69 -19.17
N LYS A 10 -5.66 8.60 -20.05
CA LYS A 10 -6.30 8.81 -21.38
C LYS A 10 -6.09 7.62 -22.33
N THR A 11 -5.02 6.86 -22.13
CA THR A 11 -4.66 5.67 -22.90
C THR A 11 -4.16 4.58 -21.95
N ASN A 12 -4.16 3.32 -22.39
CA ASN A 12 -3.60 2.24 -21.59
C ASN A 12 -2.07 2.39 -21.49
N GLN A 13 -1.58 2.66 -20.27
CA GLN A 13 -0.15 2.80 -19.96
C GLN A 13 0.41 1.60 -19.18
N GLY A 14 -0.41 0.57 -18.92
CA GLY A 14 -0.07 -0.54 -18.03
C GLY A 14 -0.08 -0.15 -16.55
N HIS A 15 -0.08 -1.16 -15.67
CA HIS A 15 -0.20 -0.98 -14.22
C HIS A 15 0.99 -0.19 -13.64
N TYR A 16 2.22 -0.53 -14.05
CA TYR A 16 3.44 0.11 -13.54
C TYR A 16 3.43 1.64 -13.74
N GLN A 17 3.18 2.11 -14.97
CA GLN A 17 3.17 3.55 -15.24
C GLN A 17 1.97 4.23 -14.57
N THR A 18 0.83 3.55 -14.49
CA THR A 18 -0.36 4.05 -13.80
C THR A 18 -0.07 4.29 -12.32
N PHE A 19 0.58 3.33 -11.66
CA PHE A 19 0.98 3.42 -10.26
C PHE A 19 1.94 4.58 -10.01
N ILE A 20 2.97 4.74 -10.85
CA ILE A 20 3.91 5.87 -10.76
C ILE A 20 3.21 7.22 -10.98
N ASN A 21 2.24 7.30 -11.90
CA ASN A 21 1.48 8.53 -12.12
C ASN A 21 0.60 8.88 -10.91
N LEU A 22 -0.03 7.88 -10.29
CA LEU A 22 -0.83 8.08 -9.08
C LEU A 22 0.03 8.56 -7.91
N ALA A 23 1.20 7.97 -7.71
CA ALA A 23 2.15 8.37 -6.67
C ALA A 23 2.56 9.85 -6.81
N LYS A 24 2.72 10.35 -8.05
CA LYS A 24 3.06 11.76 -8.33
C LYS A 24 1.94 12.75 -8.01
N LEU A 25 0.70 12.30 -7.81
CA LEU A 25 -0.41 13.17 -7.44
C LEU A 25 -0.38 13.54 -5.96
N VAL A 26 0.33 12.77 -5.13
CA VAL A 26 0.52 13.10 -3.70
C VAL A 26 1.59 14.17 -3.58
N GLN A 27 1.25 15.30 -2.95
CA GLN A 27 2.15 16.45 -2.81
C GLN A 27 2.91 16.45 -1.48
N GLU A 28 2.30 15.91 -0.43
CA GLU A 28 2.84 15.93 0.93
C GLU A 28 2.28 14.78 1.77
N GLY A 29 2.97 14.45 2.87
CA GLY A 29 2.56 13.42 3.82
C GLY A 29 3.16 12.04 3.56
N ILE A 30 2.63 11.03 4.27
CA ILE A 30 3.05 9.63 4.17
C ILE A 30 2.10 8.89 3.24
N VAL A 31 2.65 8.19 2.24
CA VAL A 31 1.88 7.42 1.27
C VAL A 31 1.88 5.95 1.65
N PHE A 32 0.68 5.37 1.72
CA PHE A 32 0.51 3.93 1.84
C PHE A 32 0.02 3.38 0.50
N PHE A 33 0.87 2.61 -0.17
CA PHE A 33 0.54 1.97 -1.44
C PHE A 33 -0.25 0.69 -1.21
N SER A 34 -1.40 0.57 -1.87
CA SER A 34 -2.26 -0.61 -1.88
C SER A 34 -2.49 -1.03 -3.32
N ASP A 35 -2.26 -2.30 -3.64
CA ASP A 35 -2.80 -2.88 -4.86
C ASP A 35 -4.28 -3.24 -4.68
N GLN A 36 -4.97 -3.49 -5.80
CA GLN A 36 -6.43 -3.69 -5.83
C GLN A 36 -6.88 -5.05 -5.27
N ASP A 37 -5.94 -5.97 -5.12
CA ASP A 37 -6.09 -7.35 -4.62
C ASP A 37 -5.44 -7.55 -3.24
N ASP A 38 -4.94 -6.48 -2.62
CA ASP A 38 -4.40 -6.53 -1.26
C ASP A 38 -5.51 -6.50 -0.19
N ILE A 39 -5.32 -7.30 0.87
CA ILE A 39 -6.04 -7.17 2.13
C ILE A 39 -5.06 -6.73 3.21
N TRP A 40 -5.36 -5.61 3.86
CA TRP A 40 -4.51 -5.08 4.94
C TRP A 40 -4.98 -5.53 6.32
N ASP A 41 -4.01 -5.81 7.20
CA ASP A 41 -4.27 -5.98 8.62
C ASP A 41 -4.85 -4.69 9.23
N SER A 42 -5.87 -4.82 10.08
CA SER A 42 -6.62 -3.68 10.65
C SER A 42 -5.74 -2.68 11.41
N HIS A 43 -4.62 -3.13 11.98
CA HIS A 43 -3.68 -2.30 12.75
C HIS A 43 -2.41 -1.92 11.97
N LYS A 44 -2.34 -2.20 10.66
CA LYS A 44 -1.15 -1.98 9.83
C LYS A 44 -0.65 -0.54 9.87
N ILE A 45 -1.54 0.41 9.60
CA ILE A 45 -1.22 1.84 9.57
C ILE A 45 -0.83 2.32 10.97
N GLU A 46 -1.63 1.98 12.00
CA GLU A 46 -1.37 2.34 13.39
C GLU A 46 0.00 1.85 13.89
N THR A 47 0.41 0.66 13.46
CA THR A 47 1.70 0.06 13.84
C THR A 47 2.87 0.74 13.12
N MET A 48 2.70 1.08 11.84
CA MET A 48 3.79 1.59 11.00
C MET A 48 4.03 3.09 11.16
N LEU A 49 2.97 3.88 11.32
CA LEU A 49 3.04 5.35 11.31
C LEU A 49 4.00 5.92 12.37
N PRO A 50 3.99 5.44 13.64
CA PRO A 50 4.86 5.99 14.68
C PRO A 50 6.36 5.75 14.48
N ILE A 51 6.77 4.92 13.52
CA ILE A 51 8.17 4.67 13.22
C ILE A 51 8.80 5.89 12.52
N PHE A 52 8.04 6.59 11.68
CA PHE A 52 8.50 7.81 11.01
C PHE A 52 8.77 8.96 12.00
N ASP A 53 8.09 8.97 13.15
CA ASP A 53 8.31 9.97 14.21
C ASP A 53 9.52 9.62 15.09
N ARG A 54 9.79 8.33 15.27
CA ARG A 54 10.83 7.82 16.17
C ARG A 54 12.19 7.65 15.50
N GLU A 55 12.18 7.36 14.19
CA GLU A 55 13.35 7.01 13.41
C GLU A 55 13.48 7.92 12.19
N ASN A 56 14.72 8.28 11.81
CA ASN A 56 14.95 9.05 10.59
C ASN A 56 14.94 8.13 9.35
N VAL A 57 13.74 7.76 8.91
CA VAL A 57 13.53 6.81 7.79
C VAL A 57 12.66 7.40 6.68
N SER A 58 12.95 7.02 5.45
CA SER A 58 12.13 7.38 4.28
C SER A 58 11.04 6.36 3.96
N MET A 59 11.15 5.13 4.49
CA MET A 59 10.23 4.04 4.16
C MET A 59 10.15 3.03 5.30
N VAL A 60 8.95 2.53 5.55
CA VAL A 60 8.66 1.44 6.48
C VAL A 60 7.88 0.38 5.69
N PHE A 61 8.24 -0.88 5.84
CA PHE A 61 7.52 -2.01 5.25
C PHE A 61 7.28 -3.07 6.32
N CYS A 62 6.26 -3.91 6.10
CA CYS A 62 5.97 -5.05 6.96
C CYS A 62 6.04 -6.35 6.16
N LYS A 63 6.08 -7.45 6.87
CA LYS A 63 5.88 -8.78 6.29
C LYS A 63 4.48 -8.88 5.68
N SER A 64 4.32 -9.68 4.63
CA SER A 64 3.04 -9.96 3.96
C SER A 64 2.75 -11.45 3.94
N ARG A 65 1.47 -11.82 3.89
CA ARG A 65 1.01 -13.21 3.70
C ARG A 65 0.51 -13.33 2.25
N LEU A 66 0.86 -14.42 1.59
CA LEU A 66 0.32 -14.75 0.28
C LEU A 66 -1.04 -15.41 0.46
N ILE A 67 -2.06 -14.88 -0.19
CA ILE A 67 -3.43 -15.41 -0.16
C ILE A 67 -3.88 -15.80 -1.58
N ASP A 68 -4.85 -16.70 -1.67
CA ASP A 68 -5.58 -16.98 -2.92
C ASP A 68 -6.76 -16.01 -3.10
N GLU A 69 -7.50 -16.13 -4.21
CA GLU A 69 -8.67 -15.31 -4.52
C GLU A 69 -9.86 -15.50 -3.56
N ASN A 70 -9.82 -16.53 -2.72
CA ASN A 70 -10.82 -16.83 -1.69
C ASN A 70 -10.33 -16.46 -0.29
N GLU A 71 -9.28 -15.63 -0.20
CA GLU A 71 -8.66 -15.14 1.04
C GLU A 71 -7.96 -16.23 1.88
N ASN A 72 -7.74 -17.43 1.34
CA ASN A 72 -7.02 -18.49 2.05
C ASN A 72 -5.52 -18.22 2.00
N ILE A 73 -4.84 -18.37 3.14
CA ILE A 73 -3.39 -18.19 3.22
C ILE A 73 -2.68 -19.36 2.54
N ILE A 74 -1.94 -19.06 1.46
CA ILE A 74 -1.05 -20.00 0.76
C ILE A 74 0.31 -20.04 1.46
N ASN A 75 0.81 -18.88 1.91
CA ASN A 75 2.10 -18.77 2.57
C ASN A 75 2.11 -17.63 3.58
N SER A 76 2.69 -17.88 4.75
CA SER A 76 2.95 -16.88 5.77
C SER A 76 4.44 -16.82 6.10
N PRO A 77 5.01 -15.63 6.31
CA PRO A 77 6.41 -15.49 6.64
C PRO A 77 6.69 -16.03 8.04
N ASP A 78 7.83 -16.70 8.22
CA ASP A 78 8.25 -17.24 9.50
C ASP A 78 8.32 -16.14 10.57
N THR A 79 7.78 -16.45 11.75
CA THR A 79 7.70 -15.55 12.91
C THR A 79 8.67 -15.96 14.04
N SER A 80 9.56 -16.92 13.78
CA SER A 80 10.61 -17.36 14.70
C SER A 80 11.69 -16.33 14.98
#